data_AF-A0A1M7LDN9-F1
#
_entry.id   AF-A0A1M7LDN9-F1
#
_cell.length_a   1.000
_cell.length_b   1.000
_cell.length_c   1.000
_cell.angle_alpha   90.00
_cell.angle_beta   90.00
_cell.angle_gamma   90.00
#
_symmetry.space_group_name_H-M   'P 1'
#
loop_
_entity.id
_entity.type
_entity.pdbx_description
1 polymer ?
#
loop_
_entity_poly.entity_id
_entity_poly.type
_entity_poly.pdbx_seq_one_letter_code
_entity_poly.pdbx_strand_id
1 'polypeptide(L)' 'MMDKFTFQIILCGIGYIIIWFGIYFLCAKAHIRRAEENNEEPDLKRLRICFIVSWLIIHSFFVWLGIELTKWGGPD' A
#
# COMPACT_ATOMS: atom_id res chain seq x y z
N MET A 1 -4.12 23.67 18.43
CA MET A 1 -3.73 24.08 17.07
C MET A 1 -2.98 22.93 16.48
N MET A 2 -3.50 22.29 15.42
CA MET A 2 -2.85 21.12 14.84
C MET A 2 -1.57 21.59 14.16
N ASP A 3 -0.41 21.07 14.58
CA ASP A 3 0.85 21.52 14.03
C ASP A 3 0.99 21.02 12.56
N LYS A 4 1.80 21.72 11.75
CA LYS A 4 1.99 21.43 10.32
C LYS A 4 2.54 20.02 10.06
N PHE A 5 3.41 19.52 10.93
CA PHE A 5 3.97 18.17 10.90
C PHE A 5 2.91 17.11 11.19
N THR A 6 2.04 17.32 12.18
CA THR A 6 0.88 16.42 12.43
C THR A 6 -0.04 16.34 11.20
N PHE A 7 -0.33 17.47 10.55
CA PHE A 7 -1.13 17.50 9.33
C PHE A 7 -0.47 16.75 8.15
N GLN A 8 0.84 16.91 7.98
CA GLN A 8 1.60 16.20 6.94
C GLN A 8 1.58 14.69 7.15
N ILE A 9 1.75 14.20 8.38
CA ILE A 9 1.68 12.75 8.69
C ILE A 9 0.32 12.17 8.30
N ILE A 10 -0.77 12.86 8.65
CA ILE A 10 -2.12 12.42 8.31
C ILE A 10 -2.30 12.36 6.78
N LEU A 11 -1.87 13.40 6.06
CA LEU A 11 -1.94 13.42 4.59
C LEU A 11 -1.09 12.32 3.94
N CYS A 12 0.11 12.05 4.46
CA CYS A 12 0.94 10.93 4.00
C CYS A 12 0.25 9.58 4.23
N GLY A 13 -0.39 9.39 5.39
CA GLY A 13 -1.16 8.18 5.67
C GLY A 13 -2.34 7.99 4.74
N ILE A 14 -3.14 9.04 4.51
CA ILE A 14 -4.27 9.01 3.57
C ILE A 14 -3.78 8.74 2.14
N GLY A 15 -2.73 9.43 1.71
CA GLY A 15 -2.13 9.25 0.38
C GLY A 15 -1.64 7.82 0.15
N TYR A 16 -0.98 7.23 1.15
CA TYR A 16 -0.53 5.84 1.12
C TYR A 16 -1.71 4.87 0.93
N ILE A 17 -2.80 5.07 1.68
CA ILE A 17 -4.01 4.24 1.55
C ILE A 17 -4.61 4.36 0.13
N ILE A 18 -4.75 5.58 -0.39
CA ILE A 18 -5.33 5.84 -1.73
C ILE A 18 -4.48 5.17 -2.82
N ILE A 19 -3.15 5.29 -2.75
CA ILE A 19 -2.24 4.66 -3.72
C ILE A 19 -2.45 3.15 -3.74
N TRP A 20 -2.51 2.52 -2.57
CA TRP A 20 -2.73 1.08 -2.46
C TRP A 20 -4.09 0.67 -3.01
N PHE A 21 -5.17 1.38 -2.67
CA PHE A 21 -6.49 1.13 -3.27
C PHE A 21 -6.47 1.25 -4.80
N GLY A 22 -5.76 2.24 -5.34
CA GLY A 22 -5.56 2.41 -6.78
C GLY A 22 -4.84 1.23 -7.43
N ILE A 23 -3.74 0.76 -6.83
CA ILE A 23 -2.99 -0.42 -7.29
C ILE A 23 -3.88 -1.66 -7.27
N TYR A 24 -4.61 -1.90 -6.19
CA TYR A 24 -5.54 -3.03 -6.09
C TYR A 24 -6.57 -3.02 -7.23
N PHE A 25 -7.19 -1.87 -7.47
CA PHE A 25 -8.22 -1.73 -8.49
C PHE A 25 -7.66 -1.97 -9.90
N LEU A 26 -6.47 -1.42 -10.21
CA LEU A 26 -5.80 -1.63 -11.48
C LEU A 26 -5.44 -3.11 -11.69
N CYS A 27 -4.89 -3.77 -10.66
CA CYS A 27 -4.58 -5.19 -10.72
C CYS A 27 -5.85 -6.04 -10.89
N ALA A 28 -6.94 -5.73 -10.19
CA ALA A 28 -8.21 -6.43 -10.33
C ALA A 28 -8.77 -6.31 -11.74
N LYS A 29 -8.77 -5.09 -12.29
CA LYS A 29 -9.21 -4.85 -13.67
C LYS A 29 -8.37 -5.63 -14.69
N ALA A 30 -7.05 -5.64 -14.53
CA ALA A 30 -6.15 -6.40 -15.40
C ALA A 30 -6.39 -7.92 -15.31
N HIS A 31 -6.63 -8.44 -14.09
CA HIS A 31 -6.89 -9.86 -13.87
C HIS A 31 -8.22 -10.31 -14.47
N ILE A 32 -9.27 -9.50 -14.33
CA ILE A 32 -10.59 -9.77 -14.92
C ILE A 32 -10.47 -9.83 -16.44
N ARG A 33 -9.85 -8.81 -17.06
CA ARG A 33 -9.68 -8.76 -18.51
C ARG A 33 -8.90 -9.97 -19.04
N ARG A 34 -7.84 -10.37 -18.35
CA ARG A 34 -7.06 -11.57 -18.72
C ARG A 34 -7.89 -12.85 -18.62
N ALA A 35 -8.73 -12.98 -17.60
CA ALA A 35 -9.60 -14.13 -17.43
C ALA A 35 -10.67 -14.18 -18.54
N GLU A 36 -11.25 -13.03 -18.91
CA GLU A 36 -12.17 -12.92 -20.04
C GLU A 36 -11.50 -13.32 -21.37
N GLU A 37 -10.27 -12.86 -21.64
CA GLU A 37 -9.50 -13.22 -22.85
C GLU A 37 -9.19 -14.72 -22.93
N ASN A 38 -9.09 -15.41 -21.78
CA ASN A 38 -8.79 -16.84 -21.69
C ASN A 38 -10.04 -17.72 -21.51
N ASN A 39 -11.25 -17.17 -21.44
CA ASN A 39 -12.48 -17.86 -21.06
C ASN A 39 -12.39 -18.57 -19.69
N GLU A 40 -11.72 -17.95 -18.72
CA GLU A 40 -11.55 -18.44 -17.34
C GLU A 40 -12.35 -17.58 -16.35
N GLU A 41 -12.66 -18.14 -15.17
CA GLU A 41 -13.21 -17.35 -14.07
C GLU A 41 -12.11 -16.55 -13.35
N PRO A 42 -12.28 -15.24 -13.11
CA PRO A 42 -11.29 -14.44 -12.42
C PRO A 42 -11.21 -14.77 -10.92
N ASP A 43 -10.05 -15.25 -10.47
CA ASP A 43 -9.78 -15.51 -9.05
C ASP A 43 -9.42 -14.23 -8.28
N LEU A 44 -10.46 -13.47 -7.92
CA LEU A 44 -10.33 -12.26 -7.10
C LEU A 44 -9.96 -12.54 -5.64
N LYS A 45 -10.20 -13.76 -5.14
CA LYS A 45 -9.84 -14.12 -3.76
C LYS A 45 -8.33 -14.20 -3.61
N ARG A 46 -7.66 -14.90 -4.52
CA ARG A 46 -6.20 -14.98 -4.54
C ARG A 46 -5.56 -13.60 -4.73
N LEU A 47 -6.09 -12.78 -5.63
CA LEU A 47 -5.61 -11.41 -5.83
C LEU A 47 -5.67 -10.59 -4.52
N ARG A 48 -6.78 -10.67 -3.79
CA ARG A 48 -6.94 -9.99 -2.50
C ARG A 48 -5.91 -10.44 -1.46
N ILE A 49 -5.67 -11.74 -1.37
CA ILE A 49 -4.68 -12.31 -0.43
C ILE A 49 -3.28 -11.80 -0.80
N CYS A 50 -2.88 -11.91 -2.07
CA CYS A 50 -1.58 -11.41 -2.54
C CYS A 50 -1.41 -9.92 -2.26
N PHE A 51 -2.47 -9.14 -2.43
CA PHE A 51 -2.46 -7.71 -2.15
C PHE A 51 -2.27 -7.41 -0.66
N ILE A 52 -3.02 -8.07 0.22
CA ILE A 52 -2.87 -7.91 1.68
C ILE A 52 -1.46 -8.28 2.14
N VAL A 53 -0.92 -9.41 1.64
CA VAL A 53 0.45 -9.84 1.97
C VAL A 53 1.49 -8.84 1.48
N SER A 54 1.35 -8.34 0.24
CA SER A 54 2.26 -7.32 -0.32
C SER A 54 2.21 -6.02 0.48
N TRP A 55 1.01 -5.60 0.88
CA TRP A 55 0.81 -4.43 1.73
C TRP A 55 1.48 -4.58 3.09
N LEU A 56 1.31 -5.73 3.76
CA LEU A 56 1.95 -6.01 5.05
C LEU A 56 3.47 -5.95 4.95
N ILE A 57 4.07 -6.60 3.95
CA ILE A 57 5.53 -6.62 3.75
C ILE A 57 6.07 -5.20 3.55
N ILE A 58 5.46 -4.45 2.64
CA ILE A 58 5.91 -3.08 2.33
C ILE A 58 5.69 -2.16 3.54
N HIS A 59 4.55 -2.26 4.21
CA HIS A 59 4.26 -1.46 5.40
C HIS A 59 5.27 -1.74 6.53
N SER A 60 5.58 -3.02 6.79
CA SER A 60 6.61 -3.40 7.76
C SER A 60 7.99 -2.84 7.38
N PHE A 61 8.34 -2.85 6.10
CA PHE A 61 9.59 -2.24 5.63
C PHE A 61 9.62 -0.73 5.83
N PHE A 62 8.53 -0.02 5.55
CA PHE A 62 8.41 1.43 5.80
C PHE A 62 8.50 1.78 7.28
N VAL A 63 7.83 1.01 8.15
CA VAL A 63 7.92 1.20 9.61
C VAL A 63 9.35 0.98 10.09
N TRP A 64 9.99 -0.09 9.65
CA TRP A 64 11.39 -0.36 9.98
C TRP A 64 12.32 0.74 9.48
N LEU A 65 12.17 1.18 8.22
CA LEU A 65 12.96 2.28 7.65
C LEU A 65 12.74 3.59 8.42
N GLY A 66 11.52 3.87 8.86
CA GLY A 66 11.22 5.03 9.72
C GLY A 66 11.93 4.95 11.07
N ILE A 67 11.98 3.77 11.68
CA ILE A 67 12.73 3.53 12.92
C ILE A 67 14.24 3.70 12.68
N GLU A 68 14.79 3.19 11.59
CA GLU A 68 16.21 3.38 11.27
C GLU A 68 16.54 4.84 10.99
N LEU A 69 15.72 5.56 10.23
CA LEU A 69 15.92 6.99 9.96
C LEU A 69 15.91 7.83 11.24
N THR A 70 15.04 7.50 12.20
CA THR A 70 14.99 8.19 13.51
C THR A 70 16.19 7.86 14.38
N LYS A 71 16.80 6.67 14.26
CA LYS A 71 18.07 6.33 14.93
C LYS A 71 19.26 7.07 14.32
N TRP A 72 19.27 7.24 12.99
CA TRP A 72 20.37 7.88 12.26
C TRP A 72 20.31 9.40 12.38
N GLY A 73 19.10 9.96 12.51
CA GLY A 73 18.86 11.35 12.91
C GLY A 73 18.88 11.55 14.43
N GLY A 74 19.69 10.77 15.15
CA GLY A 74 19.88 10.91 16.61
C GLY A 74 20.20 12.37 17.01
N PRO A 75 19.95 12.73 18.28
CA PRO A 75 19.87 14.12 18.72
C PRO A 75 21.23 14.81 18.56
N ASP A 76 21.31 15.68 17.57
CA ASP A 76 21.96 16.99 17.72
C ASP A 76 20.92 17.99 18.25
#